data_AF-A0A844F665-F1
#
_entry.id   AF-A0A844F665-F1
#
_cell.length_a   1.000
_cell.length_b   1.000
_cell.length_c   1.000
_cell.angle_alpha   90.00
_cell.angle_beta   90.00
_cell.angle_gamma   90.00
#
_symmetry.space_group_name_H-M   'P 1'
#
loop_
_entity.id
_entity.type
_entity.pdbx_description
1 polymer ?
#
loop_
_entity_poly.entity_id
_entity_poly.type
_entity_poly.pdbx_seq_one_letter_code
_entity_poly.pdbx_strand_id
1 'polypeptide(L)'
;MDKARILEQLIKEQGYNLKSFAAKCGMPYTTLYGIIKNGVGRASVNNVNLICRNLGIEMKDLEAMAKGTPVKEYEPTYEDVEHLIARNGKEFSTEQKMRLIKLLSEIDS
;
A
#
# COMPACT_ATOMS: atom_id res chain seq x y z
N MET A 1 15.83 -10.93 -0.79
CA MET A 1 15.09 -11.08 0.50
C MET A 1 13.99 -12.12 0.34
N ASP A 2 13.56 -12.77 1.41
CA ASP A 2 12.39 -13.66 1.35
C ASP A 2 11.08 -12.84 1.32
N LYS A 3 10.19 -13.14 0.38
CA LYS A 3 8.88 -12.47 0.20
C LYS A 3 8.07 -12.47 1.50
N ALA A 4 8.17 -13.53 2.30
CA ALA A 4 7.47 -13.65 3.56
C ALA A 4 7.93 -12.61 4.61
N ARG A 5 9.25 -12.34 4.67
CA ARG A 5 9.81 -11.33 5.57
C ARG A 5 9.37 -9.92 5.19
N ILE A 6 9.31 -9.62 3.90
CA ILE A 6 8.85 -8.32 3.40
C ILE A 6 7.40 -8.07 3.82
N LEU A 7 6.52 -9.05 3.61
CA LEU A 7 5.12 -8.94 4.05
C LEU A 7 5.01 -8.75 5.56
N GLU A 8 5.79 -9.50 6.36
CA GLU A 8 5.77 -9.35 7.81
C GLU A 8 6.22 -7.94 8.26
N GLN A 9 7.21 -7.35 7.60
CA GLN A 9 7.68 -6.00 7.89
C GLN A 9 6.64 -4.95 7.53
N LEU A 10 6.05 -5.01 6.34
CA LEU A 10 5.00 -4.07 5.91
C LEU A 10 3.77 -4.10 6.83
N ILE A 11 3.40 -5.29 7.32
CA ILE A 11 2.31 -5.45 8.29
C ILE A 11 2.63 -4.69 9.59
N LYS A 12 3.87 -4.80 10.08
CA LYS A 12 4.33 -4.10 11.29
C LYS A 12 4.43 -2.60 11.10
N GLU A 13 4.90 -2.14 9.94
CA GLU A 13 4.99 -0.71 9.60
C GLU A 13 3.60 -0.03 9.57
N GLN A 14 2.56 -0.77 9.18
CA GLN A 14 1.17 -0.31 9.30
C GLN A 14 0.59 -0.39 10.72
N GLY A 15 1.37 -0.79 11.72
CA GLY A 15 0.94 -0.89 13.11
C GLY A 15 0.12 -2.14 13.44
N TYR A 16 0.10 -3.14 12.56
CA TYR A 16 -0.62 -4.38 12.80
C TYR A 16 0.31 -5.51 13.28
N ASN A 17 -0.26 -6.45 14.03
CA ASN A 17 0.34 -7.76 14.23
C ASN A 17 -0.34 -8.77 13.28
N LEU A 18 0.23 -9.96 13.10
CA LEU A 18 -0.33 -10.96 12.18
C LEU A 18 -1.79 -11.32 12.50
N LYS A 19 -2.18 -11.32 13.77
CA LYS A 19 -3.55 -11.65 14.17
C LYS A 19 -4.54 -10.55 13.77
N SER A 20 -4.21 -9.29 14.06
CA SER A 20 -5.05 -8.14 13.70
C SER A 20 -5.08 -7.91 12.18
N PHE A 21 -3.96 -8.17 11.49
CA PHE A 21 -3.90 -8.07 10.04
C PHE A 21 -4.69 -9.18 9.33
N ALA A 22 -4.63 -10.42 9.83
CA ALA A 22 -5.45 -11.51 9.31
C ALA A 22 -6.95 -11.19 9.42
N ALA A 23 -7.37 -10.62 10.55
CA ALA A 23 -8.75 -10.15 10.75
C ALA A 23 -9.12 -9.03 9.75
N LYS A 24 -8.22 -8.07 9.51
CA LYS A 24 -8.40 -7.01 8.49
C LYS A 24 -8.56 -7.59 7.08
N CYS A 25 -7.79 -8.61 6.74
CA CYS A 25 -7.89 -9.30 5.45
C CYS A 25 -9.12 -10.21 5.34
N GLY A 26 -9.87 -10.44 6.43
CA GLY A 26 -10.97 -11.40 6.45
C GLY A 26 -10.52 -12.85 6.31
N MET A 27 -9.30 -13.19 6.76
CA MET A 27 -8.73 -14.54 6.65
C MET A 27 -8.35 -15.13 8.02
N PRO A 28 -8.28 -16.47 8.16
CA PRO A 28 -7.83 -17.09 9.39
C PRO A 28 -6.38 -16.75 9.73
N TYR A 29 -6.10 -16.48 11.00
CA TYR A 29 -4.74 -16.25 11.50
C TYR A 29 -3.79 -17.38 11.12
N THR A 30 -4.24 -18.63 11.21
CA THR A 30 -3.46 -19.82 10.86
C THR A 30 -3.06 -19.84 9.38
N THR A 31 -3.92 -19.32 8.50
CA THR A 31 -3.62 -19.18 7.07
C THR A 31 -2.52 -18.16 6.86
N LEU A 32 -2.66 -16.95 7.38
CA LEU A 32 -1.61 -15.92 7.24
C LEU A 32 -0.30 -16.37 7.88
N TYR A 33 -0.36 -16.92 9.09
CA TYR A 33 0.81 -17.45 9.80
C TYR A 33 1.50 -18.55 9.00
N GLY A 34 0.74 -19.48 8.40
CA GLY A 34 1.27 -20.53 7.54
C GLY A 34 1.96 -19.98 6.29
N ILE A 35 1.42 -18.92 5.69
CA ILE A 35 2.02 -18.24 4.53
C ILE A 35 3.35 -17.59 4.91
N ILE A 36 3.40 -16.88 6.04
CA ILE A 36 4.63 -16.24 6.53
C ILE A 36 5.68 -17.28 6.93
N LYS A 37 5.27 -18.37 7.59
CA LYS A 37 6.20 -19.41 8.07
C LYS A 37 6.72 -20.33 6.97
N ASN A 38 5.86 -20.74 6.03
CA ASN A 38 6.19 -21.72 5.00
C ASN A 38 6.61 -21.07 3.67
N GLY A 39 6.47 -19.75 3.56
CA GLY A 39 6.82 -18.99 2.38
C GLY A 39 5.64 -18.71 1.45
N VAL A 40 5.67 -17.51 0.86
CA VAL A 40 4.60 -16.98 -0.01
C VAL A 40 4.39 -17.84 -1.27
N GLY A 41 5.44 -18.49 -1.78
CA GLY A 41 5.35 -19.32 -3.00
C GLY A 41 4.49 -20.59 -2.86
N ARG A 42 4.18 -21.03 -1.64
CA ARG A 42 3.28 -22.17 -1.39
C ARG A 42 1.83 -21.75 -1.13
N ALA A 43 1.57 -20.44 -1.06
CA ALA A 43 0.24 -19.90 -0.87
C ALA A 43 -0.51 -19.83 -2.21
N SER A 44 -1.84 -19.94 -2.17
CA SER A 44 -2.65 -19.65 -3.36
C SER A 44 -2.48 -18.19 -3.78
N VAL A 45 -2.42 -17.93 -5.09
CA VAL A 45 -2.33 -16.57 -5.67
C VAL A 45 -3.41 -15.63 -5.11
N ASN A 46 -4.63 -16.14 -4.89
CA ASN A 46 -5.74 -15.36 -4.33
C ASN A 46 -5.43 -14.82 -2.93
N ASN A 47 -4.90 -15.65 -2.04
CA ASN A 47 -4.52 -15.23 -0.69
C ASN A 47 -3.36 -14.22 -0.71
N VAL A 48 -2.38 -14.42 -1.59
CA VAL A 48 -1.26 -13.47 -1.73
C VAL A 48 -1.76 -12.12 -2.24
N ASN A 49 -2.60 -12.12 -3.29
CA ASN A 49 -3.21 -10.90 -3.81
C ASN A 49 -4.07 -10.18 -2.77
N LEU A 50 -4.81 -10.91 -1.95
CA LEU A 50 -5.62 -10.34 -0.88
C LEU A 50 -4.75 -9.62 0.16
N ILE A 51 -3.65 -10.24 0.58
CA ILE A 51 -2.67 -9.65 1.50
C ILE A 51 -2.04 -8.39 0.88
N CYS A 52 -1.55 -8.49 -0.36
CA CYS A 52 -0.96 -7.36 -1.09
C CYS A 52 -1.92 -6.17 -1.20
N ARG A 53 -3.18 -6.40 -1.59
CA ARG A 53 -4.21 -5.36 -1.68
C ARG A 53 -4.49 -4.68 -0.34
N ASN A 54 -4.54 -5.44 0.75
CA ASN A 54 -4.73 -4.88 2.09
C ASN A 54 -3.51 -4.11 2.60
N LEU A 55 -2.33 -4.38 2.05
CA LEU A 55 -1.11 -3.63 2.28
C LEU A 55 -0.96 -2.42 1.34
N GLY A 56 -1.81 -2.28 0.32
CA GLY A 56 -1.72 -1.19 -0.67
C GLY A 56 -0.59 -1.39 -1.68
N ILE A 57 -0.11 -2.63 -1.87
CA ILE A 57 0.93 -2.97 -2.85
C ILE A 57 0.39 -3.96 -3.88
N GLU A 58 1.04 -4.05 -5.02
CA GLU A 58 0.81 -5.09 -6.01
C GLU A 58 1.82 -6.24 -5.88
N MET A 59 1.48 -7.40 -6.47
CA MET A 59 2.39 -8.54 -6.53
C MET A 59 3.73 -8.16 -7.18
N LYS A 60 3.71 -7.30 -8.21
CA LYS A 60 4.92 -6.81 -8.90
C LYS A 60 5.88 -6.08 -7.94
N ASP A 61 5.33 -5.32 -6.98
CA ASP A 61 6.12 -4.55 -6.01
C ASP A 61 6.78 -5.49 -5.01
N LEU A 62 6.02 -6.50 -4.53
CA LEU A 62 6.55 -7.56 -3.68
C LEU A 62 7.69 -8.33 -4.37
N GLU A 63 7.59 -8.55 -5.68
CA GLU A 63 8.66 -9.20 -6.46
C GLU A 63 9.88 -8.31 -6.66
N ALA A 64 9.69 -7.02 -6.94
CA ALA A 64 10.78 -6.05 -7.04
C ALA A 64 11.55 -5.95 -5.71
N MET A 65 10.84 -5.84 -4.59
CA MET A 65 11.40 -5.84 -3.24
C MET A 65 12.19 -7.13 -2.95
N ALA A 66 11.66 -8.29 -3.32
CA ALA A 66 12.33 -9.57 -3.10
C ALA A 66 13.62 -9.72 -3.92
N LYS A 67 13.62 -9.21 -5.15
CA LYS A 67 14.77 -9.18 -6.08
C LYS A 67 15.84 -8.16 -5.65
N GLY A 68 15.60 -7.37 -4.60
CA GLY A 68 16.51 -6.30 -4.19
C GLY A 68 16.61 -5.19 -5.23
N THR A 69 15.66 -5.12 -6.16
CA THR A 69 15.51 -3.94 -7.01
C THR A 69 15.05 -2.82 -6.09
N PRO A 70 15.74 -1.68 -6.04
CA PRO A 70 15.24 -0.55 -5.27
C PRO A 70 13.83 -0.27 -5.78
N VAL A 71 12.85 -0.37 -4.88
CA VAL A 71 11.53 0.19 -5.11
C VAL A 71 11.86 1.66 -5.37
N LYS A 72 11.72 2.12 -6.62
CA LYS A 72 11.73 3.56 -6.86
C LYS A 72 10.67 4.10 -5.92
N GLU A 73 11.07 4.95 -4.97
CA GLU A 73 10.11 5.76 -4.24
C GLU A 73 9.15 6.30 -5.30
N TYR A 74 7.85 5.98 -5.14
CA TYR A 74 6.85 6.47 -6.06
C TYR A 74 6.82 7.98 -5.86
N GLU A 75 7.53 8.69 -6.71
CA GLU A 75 7.49 10.14 -6.83
C GLU A 75 6.33 10.43 -7.78
N PRO A 76 5.19 10.94 -7.25
CA PRO A 76 4.03 11.23 -8.08
C PRO A 76 4.43 12.26 -9.13
N THR A 77 4.06 12.02 -10.38
CA THR A 77 4.22 13.03 -11.41
C THR A 77 3.20 14.16 -11.21
N TYR A 78 3.43 15.31 -11.84
CA TYR A 78 2.43 16.38 -11.88
C TYR A 78 1.08 15.88 -12.42
N GLU A 79 1.09 14.98 -13.41
CA GLU A 79 -0.12 14.39 -13.99
C GLU A 79 -0.89 13.52 -12.97
N ASP A 80 -0.18 12.77 -12.12
CA ASP A 80 -0.80 12.00 -11.04
C ASP A 80 -1.51 12.91 -10.03
N VAL A 81 -0.90 14.05 -9.69
CA VAL A 81 -1.48 15.06 -8.79
C VAL A 81 -2.70 15.72 -9.43
N GLU A 82 -2.62 16.09 -10.72
CA GLU A 82 -3.74 16.64 -11.46
C GLU A 82 -4.93 15.67 -11.51
N HIS A 83 -4.69 14.39 -11.76
CA HIS A 83 -5.73 13.37 -11.75
C HIS A 83 -6.39 13.20 -10.37
N LEU A 84 -5.63 13.27 -9.28
CA LEU A 84 -6.19 13.24 -7.92
C LEU A 84 -7.09 14.45 -7.65
N ILE A 85 -6.68 15.64 -8.08
CA ILE A 85 -7.47 16.86 -7.94
C ILE A 85 -8.71 16.80 -8.85
N ALA A 86 -8.60 16.33 -10.10
CA ALA A 86 -9.73 16.20 -11.01
C ALA A 86 -10.78 15.20 -10.51
N ARG A 87 -10.33 14.08 -9.94
CA ARG A 87 -11.21 13.04 -9.39
C ARG A 87 -12.04 13.53 -8.21
N ASN A 88 -11.46 14.31 -7.31
CA ASN A 88 -12.12 14.75 -6.07
C ASN A 88 -12.66 16.19 -6.14
N GLY A 89 -12.11 17.02 -7.03
CA GLY A 89 -12.37 18.45 -7.10
C GLY A 89 -13.71 18.85 -7.72
N LYS A 90 -14.43 17.90 -8.33
CA LYS A 90 -15.80 18.13 -8.84
C LYS A 90 -16.78 18.42 -7.71
N GLU A 91 -16.54 17.89 -6.52
CA GLU A 91 -17.41 18.07 -5.34
C GLU A 91 -16.97 19.23 -4.43
N PHE A 92 -15.85 19.88 -4.73
CA PHE A 92 -15.34 20.96 -3.89
C PHE A 92 -16.13 22.27 -4.11
N SER A 93 -16.53 22.89 -3.01
CA SER A 93 -17.06 24.25 -3.00
C SER A 93 -15.98 25.26 -3.42
N THR A 94 -16.40 26.45 -3.81
CA THR A 94 -15.47 27.55 -4.14
C THR A 94 -14.53 27.85 -2.97
N GLU A 95 -15.01 27.80 -1.73
CA GLU A 95 -14.18 28.02 -0.53
C GLU A 95 -13.13 26.93 -0.34
N GLN A 96 -13.49 25.67 -0.55
CA GLN A 96 -12.55 24.54 -0.45
C GLN A 96 -11.45 24.64 -1.52
N LYS A 97 -11.80 25.06 -2.74
CA LYS A 97 -10.83 25.33 -3.82
C LYS A 97 -9.89 26.47 -3.46
N MET A 98 -10.41 27.58 -2.94
CA MET A 98 -9.59 28.73 -2.52
C MET A 98 -8.62 28.37 -1.38
N ARG A 99 -9.07 27.59 -0.39
CA ARG A 99 -8.20 27.10 0.69
C ARG A 99 -7.10 26.20 0.15
N LEU A 100 -7.42 25.30 -0.78
CA LEU A 100 -6.45 24.40 -1.40
C LEU A 100 -5.36 25.19 -2.14
N ILE A 101 -5.75 26.20 -2.93
CA ILE A 101 -4.80 27.08 -3.63
C ILE A 101 -3.86 27.76 -2.62
N LYS A 102 -4.41 28.33 -1.55
CA LYS A 102 -3.61 29.01 -0.52
C LYS A 102 -2.60 28.08 0.15
N LEU A 103 -3.03 26.87 0.54
CA LEU A 103 -2.13 25.88 1.15
C LEU A 103 -0.98 25.50 0.22
N LEU A 104 -1.25 25.33 -1.08
CA LEU A 104 -0.22 24.98 -2.05
C LEU A 104 0.75 26.14 -2.31
N SER A 105 0.28 27.38 -2.30
CA SER A 105 1.14 28.57 -2.45
C SER A 105 2.05 28.85 -1.26
N GLU A 106 1.72 28.35 -0.06
CA GLU A 106 2.53 28.54 1.16
C GLU A 106 3.64 27.48 1.32
N ILE A 107 3.64 26.40 0.53
CA ILE A 107 4.64 25.32 0.61
C ILE A 107 5.98 25.71 -0.05
N ASP A 108 5.97 26.68 -0.98
CA ASP A 108 7.17 27.22 -1.64
C ASP A 108 7.81 28.40 -0.87
N SER A 109 7.44 28.63 0.40
CA SER A 109 7.90 29.76 1.25
C SER A 109 8.98 29.37 2.27
#